data_AF-A0A496XUM2-F1
#
_entry.id   AF-A0A496XUM2-F1
#
_cell.length_a   1.000
_cell.length_b   1.000
_cell.length_c   1.000
_cell.angle_alpha   90.00
_cell.angle_beta   90.00
_cell.angle_gamma   90.00
#
_symmetry.space_group_name_H-M   'P 1'
#
loop_
_entity.id
_entity.type
_entity.pdbx_description
1 polymer ?
#
loop_
_entity_poly.entity_id
_entity_poly.type
_entity_poly.pdbx_seq_one_letter_code
_entity_poly.pdbx_strand_id
1 'polypeptide(L)'
;MKILVNCILLYLFSSPLYADVATCVEDYNKAVKERNNAKGSYQMAMNYKKRAESYEEKKDIRALYTKSLEWVKVALANLLQAEKELEKVKIGGCPATLLENVGTLTAKGFSDQDTYDKVRLDLEKKLSLLEQLNGN
;
A
#
# COMPACT_ATOMS: atom_id res chain seq x y z
N MET A 1 35.32 22.87 -32.49
CA MET A 1 33.96 23.29 -32.09
C MET A 1 32.89 22.19 -32.17
N LYS A 2 32.94 21.21 -33.08
CA LYS A 2 31.88 20.17 -33.18
C LYS A 2 31.83 19.17 -32.00
N ILE A 3 32.96 18.90 -31.34
CA ILE A 3 33.04 17.94 -30.22
C ILE A 3 32.42 18.51 -28.93
N LEU A 4 32.61 19.81 -28.66
CA LEU A 4 32.05 20.48 -27.47
C LEU A 4 30.52 20.54 -27.50
N VAL A 5 29.91 20.70 -28.67
CA VAL A 5 28.45 20.72 -28.83
C VAL A 5 27.84 19.33 -28.57
N ASN A 6 28.52 18.24 -28.97
CA ASN A 6 28.07 16.88 -28.70
C ASN A 6 28.17 16.50 -27.20
N CYS A 7 29.17 16.97 -26.47
CA CYS A 7 29.27 16.72 -25.03
C CYS A 7 28.21 17.49 -24.22
N ILE A 8 27.86 18.70 -24.65
CA ILE A 8 26.80 19.50 -24.00
C ILE A 8 25.42 18.88 -24.25
N LEU A 9 25.15 18.36 -25.46
CA LEU A 9 23.90 17.64 -25.77
C LEU A 9 23.77 16.37 -24.92
N LEU A 10 24.84 15.56 -24.77
CA LEU A 10 24.82 14.35 -23.92
C LEU A 10 24.53 14.65 -22.43
N TYR A 11 25.00 15.79 -21.92
CA TYR A 11 24.72 16.24 -20.54
C TYR A 11 23.28 16.76 -20.37
N LEU A 12 22.74 17.44 -21.37
CA LEU A 12 21.38 17.98 -21.33
C LEU A 12 20.31 16.89 -21.48
N PHE A 13 20.58 15.81 -22.23
CA PHE A 13 19.62 14.71 -22.44
C PHE A 13 19.65 13.61 -21.37
N SER A 14 20.66 13.59 -20.49
CA SER A 14 20.75 12.62 -19.39
C SER A 14 20.09 13.10 -18.09
N SER A 15 19.60 14.33 -18.03
CA SER A 15 19.03 14.88 -16.79
C SER A 15 17.54 14.56 -16.55
N PRO A 16 16.62 14.64 -17.54
CA PRO A 16 15.20 14.42 -17.28
C PRO A 16 14.89 12.95 -16.97
N LEU A 17 15.51 12.02 -17.71
CA LEU A 17 15.26 10.58 -17.57
C LEU A 17 15.65 10.03 -16.18
N TYR A 18 16.68 10.59 -15.54
CA TYR A 18 17.10 10.18 -14.19
C TYR A 18 16.21 10.76 -13.10
N ALA A 19 15.73 12.00 -13.26
CA ALA A 19 14.75 12.59 -12.36
C ALA A 19 13.42 11.80 -12.40
N ASP A 20 12.97 11.44 -13.59
CA ASP A 20 11.76 10.65 -13.80
C ASP A 20 11.87 9.26 -13.15
N VAL A 21 13.01 8.57 -13.32
CA VAL A 21 13.27 7.28 -12.67
C VAL A 21 13.34 7.39 -11.14
N ALA A 22 13.98 8.43 -10.60
CA ALA A 22 14.06 8.64 -9.16
C ALA A 22 12.67 8.85 -8.54
N THR A 23 11.83 9.67 -9.18
CA THR A 23 10.43 9.88 -8.77
C THR A 23 9.62 8.58 -8.86
N CYS A 24 9.80 7.78 -9.91
CA CYS A 24 9.15 6.47 -10.03
C CYS A 24 9.51 5.51 -8.88
N VAL A 25 10.79 5.43 -8.51
CA VAL A 25 11.24 4.60 -7.39
C VAL A 25 10.68 5.13 -6.07
N GLU A 26 10.63 6.45 -5.88
CA GLU A 26 10.10 7.07 -4.68
C GLU A 26 8.60 6.78 -4.50
N ASP A 27 7.80 7.00 -5.54
CA ASP A 27 6.34 6.77 -5.47
C ASP A 27 6.00 5.29 -5.32
N TYR A 28 6.77 4.39 -5.93
CA TYR A 28 6.62 2.96 -5.68
C TYR A 28 6.99 2.60 -4.23
N ASN A 29 8.07 3.16 -3.68
CA ASN A 29 8.42 2.94 -2.27
C ASN A 29 7.33 3.44 -1.32
N LYS A 30 6.69 4.57 -1.62
CA LYS A 30 5.52 5.06 -0.87
C LYS A 30 4.38 4.05 -0.94
N ALA A 31 4.06 3.53 -2.13
CA ALA A 31 3.04 2.50 -2.28
C ALA A 31 3.34 1.24 -1.45
N VAL A 32 4.58 0.73 -1.50
CA VAL A 32 5.02 -0.44 -0.72
C VAL A 32 4.93 -0.18 0.78
N LYS A 33 5.34 1.01 1.22
CA LYS A 33 5.19 1.42 2.63
C LYS A 33 3.73 1.36 3.07
N GLU A 34 2.81 1.90 2.28
CA GLU A 34 1.39 1.88 2.63
C GLU A 34 0.78 0.47 2.59
N ARG A 35 1.22 -0.41 1.67
CA ARG A 35 0.88 -1.84 1.71
C ARG A 35 1.33 -2.51 3.01
N ASN A 36 2.53 -2.21 3.48
CA ASN A 36 3.02 -2.74 4.75
C ASN A 36 2.27 -2.16 5.95
N ASN A 37 1.88 -0.88 5.93
CA ASN A 37 1.02 -0.28 6.94
C ASN A 37 -0.37 -0.95 6.97
N ALA A 38 -0.94 -1.25 5.80
CA ALA A 38 -2.19 -1.99 5.66
C ALA A 38 -2.08 -3.40 6.28
N LYS A 39 -0.98 -4.12 6.01
CA LYS A 39 -0.69 -5.42 6.62
C LYS A 39 -0.70 -5.35 8.14
N GLY A 40 0.06 -4.41 8.72
CA GLY A 40 0.16 -4.25 10.16
C GLY A 40 -1.20 -3.93 10.78
N SER A 41 -1.96 -3.04 10.15
CA SER A 41 -3.31 -2.67 10.58
C SER A 41 -4.29 -3.85 10.52
N TYR A 42 -4.21 -4.66 9.47
CA TYR A 42 -5.01 -5.89 9.34
C TYR A 42 -4.67 -6.92 10.43
N GLN A 43 -3.38 -7.12 10.72
CA GLN A 43 -2.95 -8.00 11.81
C GLN A 43 -3.48 -7.52 13.17
N MET A 44 -3.46 -6.20 13.41
CA MET A 44 -4.03 -5.61 14.62
C MET A 44 -5.54 -5.84 14.72
N ALA A 45 -6.28 -5.66 13.63
CA ALA A 45 -7.71 -5.97 13.58
C ALA A 45 -7.97 -7.44 13.97
N MET A 46 -7.25 -8.38 13.37
CA MET A 46 -7.40 -9.81 13.65
C MET A 46 -7.07 -10.17 15.10
N ASN A 47 -6.08 -9.52 15.71
CA ASN A 47 -5.74 -9.73 17.11
C ASN A 47 -6.87 -9.27 18.05
N TYR A 48 -7.49 -8.12 17.78
CA TYR A 48 -8.64 -7.65 18.55
C TYR A 48 -9.86 -8.55 18.39
N LYS A 49 -10.13 -9.02 17.16
CA LYS A 49 -11.18 -9.99 16.90
C LYS A 49 -10.96 -11.29 17.69
N LYS A 50 -9.76 -11.87 17.62
CA LYS A 50 -9.42 -13.10 18.35
C LYS A 50 -9.58 -12.93 19.86
N ARG A 51 -9.19 -11.75 20.39
CA ARG A 51 -9.42 -11.42 21.81
C ARG A 51 -10.91 -11.34 22.14
N ALA A 52 -11.74 -10.75 21.28
CA ALA A 52 -13.17 -10.70 21.48
C ALA A 52 -13.79 -12.11 21.52
N GLU A 53 -13.30 -13.02 20.67
CA GLU A 53 -13.74 -14.43 20.64
C GLU A 53 -13.32 -15.24 21.87
N SER A 54 -12.30 -14.80 22.61
CA SER A 54 -11.78 -15.48 23.80
C SER A 54 -12.28 -14.92 25.14
N TYR A 55 -13.12 -13.88 25.13
CA TYR A 55 -13.65 -13.25 26.35
C TYR A 55 -15.06 -13.75 26.67
N GLU A 56 -15.37 -13.93 27.95
CA GLU A 56 -16.70 -14.39 28.42
C GLU A 56 -17.66 -13.21 28.68
N GLU A 57 -17.15 -12.03 29.06
CA GLU A 57 -17.98 -10.87 29.39
C GLU A 57 -18.41 -10.06 28.15
N LYS A 58 -19.73 -9.96 27.92
CA LYS A 58 -20.31 -9.27 26.75
C LYS A 58 -19.86 -7.82 26.53
N LYS A 59 -19.60 -7.06 27.59
CA LYS A 59 -19.21 -5.64 27.48
C LYS A 59 -17.81 -5.48 26.87
N ASP A 60 -16.88 -6.34 27.27
CA ASP A 60 -15.52 -6.34 26.77
C ASP A 60 -15.46 -6.86 25.32
N ILE A 61 -16.31 -7.83 24.99
CA ILE A 61 -16.47 -8.34 23.61
C ILE A 61 -16.85 -7.20 22.64
N ARG A 62 -17.87 -6.39 22.96
CA ARG A 62 -18.31 -5.28 22.08
C ARG A 62 -17.21 -4.24 21.88
N ALA A 63 -16.50 -3.87 22.95
CA ALA A 63 -15.39 -2.93 22.86
C ALA A 63 -14.23 -3.46 22.00
N LEU A 64 -13.91 -4.76 22.12
CA LEU A 64 -12.88 -5.40 21.31
C LEU A 64 -13.28 -5.51 19.82
N TYR A 65 -14.54 -5.82 19.50
CA TYR A 65 -15.03 -5.78 18.12
C TYR A 65 -15.03 -4.36 17.54
N THR A 66 -15.37 -3.34 18.33
CA THR A 66 -15.29 -1.94 17.89
C THR A 66 -13.86 -1.56 17.53
N LYS A 67 -12.88 -1.90 18.39
CA LYS A 67 -11.46 -1.71 18.08
C LYS A 67 -11.02 -2.50 16.85
N SER A 68 -11.47 -3.74 16.69
CA SER A 68 -11.20 -4.52 15.49
C SER A 68 -11.70 -3.80 14.23
N LEU A 69 -12.91 -3.23 14.26
CA LEU A 69 -13.49 -2.47 13.14
C LEU A 69 -12.68 -1.21 12.82
N GLU A 70 -12.25 -0.45 13.83
CA GLU A 70 -11.39 0.72 13.63
C GLU A 70 -10.11 0.37 12.88
N TRP A 71 -9.44 -0.72 13.27
CA TRP A 71 -8.24 -1.18 12.58
C TRP A 71 -8.51 -1.73 11.17
N VAL A 72 -9.68 -2.32 10.91
CA VAL A 72 -10.13 -2.66 9.54
C VAL A 72 -10.23 -1.41 8.67
N LYS A 73 -10.83 -0.33 9.18
CA LYS A 73 -10.96 0.95 8.46
C LYS A 73 -9.58 1.57 8.18
N VAL A 74 -8.66 1.54 9.14
CA VAL A 74 -7.28 2.00 8.95
C VAL A 74 -6.56 1.16 7.89
N ALA A 75 -6.71 -0.17 7.93
CA ALA A 75 -6.12 -1.05 6.93
C ALA A 75 -6.62 -0.72 5.51
N LEU A 76 -7.93 -0.51 5.34
CA LEU A 76 -8.52 -0.10 4.05
C LEU A 76 -8.02 1.26 3.58
N ALA A 77 -7.91 2.24 4.47
CA ALA A 77 -7.38 3.56 4.13
C ALA A 77 -5.93 3.48 3.61
N ASN A 78 -5.09 2.65 4.25
CA ASN A 78 -3.72 2.42 3.79
C ASN A 78 -3.67 1.70 2.44
N LEU A 79 -4.58 0.76 2.16
CA LEU A 79 -4.69 0.12 0.84
C LEU A 79 -5.06 1.14 -0.25
N LEU A 80 -6.07 1.98 0.00
CA LEU A 80 -6.49 3.03 -0.95
C LEU A 80 -5.35 4.04 -1.20
N GLN A 81 -4.60 4.40 -0.16
CA GLN A 81 -3.44 5.27 -0.33
C GLN A 81 -2.34 4.57 -1.14
N ALA A 82 -2.08 3.28 -0.91
CA ALA A 82 -1.13 2.51 -1.72
C ALA A 82 -1.53 2.49 -3.20
N GLU A 83 -2.81 2.29 -3.51
CA GLU A 83 -3.34 2.36 -4.87
C GLU A 83 -3.13 3.74 -5.51
N LYS A 84 -3.38 4.82 -4.76
CA LYS A 84 -3.15 6.18 -5.23
C LYS A 84 -1.68 6.44 -5.56
N GLU A 85 -0.76 5.94 -4.74
CA GLU A 85 0.68 6.06 -5.00
C GLU A 85 1.10 5.21 -6.22
N LEU A 86 0.56 3.99 -6.38
CA LEU A 86 0.81 3.17 -7.58
C LEU A 86 0.26 3.80 -8.85
N GLU A 87 -0.86 4.49 -8.77
CA GLU A 87 -1.44 5.16 -9.92
C GLU A 87 -0.55 6.30 -10.42
N LYS A 88 0.17 7.00 -9.53
CA LYS A 88 1.20 7.98 -9.93
C LYS A 88 2.32 7.32 -10.73
N VAL A 89 2.74 6.12 -10.34
CA VAL A 89 3.75 5.35 -11.08
C VAL A 89 3.25 4.99 -12.48
N LYS A 90 1.97 4.63 -12.64
CA LYS A 90 1.40 4.32 -13.97
C LYS A 90 1.26 5.55 -14.86
N ILE A 91 0.72 6.64 -14.31
CA ILE A 91 0.44 7.88 -15.06
C ILE A 91 1.73 8.65 -15.35
N GLY A 92 2.71 8.59 -14.46
CA GLY A 92 4.00 9.27 -14.58
C GLY A 92 4.91 8.73 -15.68
N GLY A 93 4.48 7.71 -16.43
CA GLY A 93 5.24 7.20 -17.58
C GLY A 93 6.48 6.39 -17.18
N CYS A 94 6.46 5.75 -16.00
CA CYS A 94 7.59 4.97 -15.51
C CYS A 94 7.95 3.83 -16.50
N PRO A 95 9.24 3.63 -16.83
CA PRO A 95 9.66 2.58 -17.75
C PRO A 95 9.21 1.19 -17.26
N ALA A 96 8.67 0.37 -18.17
CA ALA A 96 8.21 -0.99 -17.84
C ALA A 96 9.33 -1.86 -17.23
N THR A 97 10.56 -1.69 -17.70
CA THR A 97 11.76 -2.36 -17.17
C THR A 97 12.06 -1.98 -15.72
N LEU A 98 11.64 -0.78 -15.29
CA LEU A 98 11.73 -0.37 -13.90
C LEU A 98 10.68 -1.12 -13.08
N LEU A 99 9.41 -1.12 -13.53
CA LEU A 99 8.26 -1.81 -12.92
C LEU A 99 8.53 -3.32 -12.70
N GLU A 100 9.19 -3.96 -13.65
CA GLU A 100 9.60 -5.38 -13.57
C GLU A 100 10.70 -5.63 -12.53
N ASN A 101 11.58 -4.64 -12.30
CA ASN A 101 12.72 -4.76 -11.38
C ASN A 101 12.50 -4.09 -10.03
N VAL A 102 11.38 -3.40 -9.79
CA VAL A 102 11.19 -2.62 -8.56
C VAL A 102 11.23 -3.50 -7.31
N GLY A 103 10.83 -4.76 -7.41
CA GLY A 103 10.95 -5.73 -6.32
C GLY A 103 12.39 -6.02 -5.88
N THR A 104 13.39 -5.76 -6.73
CA THR A 104 14.82 -5.85 -6.40
C THR A 104 15.40 -4.52 -5.92
N LEU A 105 14.78 -3.40 -6.28
CA LEU A 105 15.20 -2.03 -5.95
C LEU A 105 14.53 -1.47 -4.68
N THR A 106 13.45 -2.10 -4.21
CA THR A 106 12.64 -1.58 -3.09
C THR A 106 12.56 -2.56 -1.93
N ALA A 107 12.34 -2.02 -0.73
CA ALA A 107 12.42 -2.76 0.51
C ALA A 107 11.47 -3.96 0.53
N LYS A 108 12.01 -5.15 0.83
CA LYS A 108 11.27 -6.41 0.98
C LYS A 108 10.07 -6.25 1.92
N GLY A 109 8.86 -6.35 1.38
CA GLY A 109 7.63 -6.45 2.18
C GLY A 109 6.37 -6.17 1.36
N PHE A 110 5.48 -7.15 1.31
CA PHE A 110 4.26 -7.25 0.48
C PHE A 110 4.53 -7.61 -1.00
N SER A 111 4.79 -8.91 -1.25
CA SER A 111 5.47 -9.43 -2.43
C SER A 111 4.60 -9.78 -3.65
N ASP A 112 3.27 -9.79 -3.56
CA ASP A 112 2.43 -10.09 -4.72
C ASP A 112 1.05 -9.44 -4.64
N GLN A 113 0.50 -9.14 -5.83
CA GLN A 113 -0.82 -8.51 -6.01
C GLN A 113 -1.96 -9.42 -5.53
N ASP A 114 -1.82 -10.74 -5.63
CA ASP A 114 -2.82 -11.71 -5.18
C ASP A 114 -3.11 -11.64 -3.68
N THR A 115 -2.06 -11.49 -2.86
CA THR A 115 -2.18 -11.32 -1.41
C THR A 115 -2.87 -9.99 -1.09
N TYR A 116 -2.57 -8.94 -1.86
CA TYR A 116 -3.21 -7.65 -1.73
C TYR A 116 -4.72 -7.73 -2.00
N ASP A 117 -5.12 -8.32 -3.12
CA ASP A 117 -6.52 -8.43 -3.52
C ASP A 117 -7.34 -9.27 -2.52
N LYS A 118 -6.75 -10.38 -2.03
CA LYS A 118 -7.38 -11.21 -0.98
C LYS A 118 -7.59 -10.46 0.32
N VAL A 119 -6.59 -9.68 0.77
CA VAL A 119 -6.69 -8.88 1.99
C VAL A 119 -7.72 -7.76 1.82
N ARG A 120 -7.75 -7.11 0.66
CA ARG A 120 -8.76 -6.08 0.35
C ARG A 120 -10.18 -6.64 0.42
N LEU A 121 -10.45 -7.73 -0.30
CA LEU A 121 -11.77 -8.38 -0.30
C LEU A 121 -12.20 -8.83 1.09
N ASP A 122 -11.28 -9.39 1.88
CA ASP A 122 -11.58 -9.79 3.26
C ASP A 122 -11.89 -8.59 4.17
N LEU A 123 -11.13 -7.49 4.04
CA LEU A 123 -11.39 -6.23 4.76
C LEU A 123 -12.74 -5.61 4.38
N GLU A 124 -13.07 -5.55 3.09
CA GLU A 124 -14.36 -5.04 2.59
C GLU A 124 -15.53 -5.87 3.12
N LYS A 125 -15.42 -7.20 3.09
CA LYS A 125 -16.42 -8.10 3.66
C LYS A 125 -16.57 -7.91 5.17
N LYS A 126 -15.45 -7.77 5.90
CA LYS A 126 -15.50 -7.52 7.36
C LYS A 126 -16.12 -6.17 7.68
N LEU A 127 -15.80 -5.12 6.93
CA LEU A 127 -16.42 -3.81 7.10
C LEU A 127 -17.93 -3.90 6.94
N SER A 128 -18.41 -4.53 5.86
CA SER A 128 -19.84 -4.73 5.61
C SER A 128 -20.55 -5.48 6.74
N LEU A 129 -19.96 -6.59 7.22
CA LEU A 129 -20.54 -7.38 8.31
C LEU A 129 -20.57 -6.62 9.65
N LEU A 130 -19.53 -5.85 9.95
CA LEU A 130 -19.44 -5.10 11.21
C LEU A 130 -20.29 -3.83 11.22
N GLU A 131 -20.56 -3.22 10.05
CA GLU A 131 -21.53 -2.13 9.91
C GLU A 131 -22.96 -2.62 10.12
N GLN A 132 -23.32 -3.79 9.58
CA GLN A 132 -24.62 -4.43 9.82
C GLN A 132 -24.87 -4.75 11.30
N LEU A 133 -23.82 -5.08 12.06
CA LEU A 133 -23.90 -5.35 13.50
C LEU A 133 -24.00 -4.08 14.37
N ASN A 134 -23.60 -2.92 13.84
CA ASN A 134 -23.68 -1.63 14.55
C ASN A 134 -24.90 -0.78 14.13
N GLY A 135 -25.59 -1.16 13.04
CA GLY A 135 -26.81 -0.51 12.55
C GLY A 135 -28.12 -1.13 13.09
N ASN A 136 -28.03 -2.15 13.94
CA ASN A 136 -29.14 -2.75 14.71
C ASN A 136 -28.94 -2.51 16.21
#